data_AF-A0AAX6BKG5-F1
#
_entry.id   AF-A0AAX6BKG5-F1
#
_cell.length_a   1.000
_cell.length_b   1.000
_cell.length_c   1.000
_cell.angle_alpha   90.00
_cell.angle_beta   90.00
_cell.angle_gamma   90.00
#
_symmetry.space_group_name_H-M   'P 1'
#
loop_
_entity.id
_entity.type
_entity.pdbx_description
1 polymer ?
#
loop_
_entity_poly.entity_id
_entity_poly.type
_entity_poly.pdbx_seq_one_letter_code
_entity_poly.pdbx_strand_id
1 'polypeptide(L)' 'MALNDQVYDQIVKLCSEGNAFVEKGKDNKAIESYIAALDLVSLPKNNLETSTWIYTALGDTYFSKYE' A
#
# COMPACT_ATOMS: atom_id res chain seq x y z
N MET A 1 18.98 -2.58 8.83
CA MET A 1 18.13 -3.67 9.37
C MET A 1 17.16 -4.01 8.26
N ALA A 2 17.33 -5.18 7.64
CA ALA A 2 16.39 -5.65 6.62
C ALA A 2 15.02 -5.81 7.29
N LEU A 3 13.96 -5.25 6.69
CA LEU A 3 12.63 -5.78 6.93
C LEU A 3 12.74 -7.30 6.79
N ASN A 4 12.17 -8.07 7.72
CA ASN A 4 12.05 -9.50 7.53
C ASN A 4 11.50 -9.71 6.11
N ASP A 5 12.24 -10.35 5.20
CA ASP A 5 11.90 -10.43 3.77
C ASP A 5 10.44 -10.86 3.55
N GLN A 6 9.91 -11.66 4.47
CA GLN A 6 8.50 -12.06 4.51
C GLN A 6 7.52 -10.89 4.70
N VAL A 7 7.83 -9.94 5.58
CA VAL A 7 7.00 -8.74 5.79
C VAL A 7 7.04 -7.84 4.56
N TYR A 8 8.22 -7.70 3.94
CA TYR A 8 8.36 -6.94 2.70
C TYR A 8 7.56 -7.57 1.54
N ASP A 9 7.65 -8.89 1.37
CA ASP A 9 6.87 -9.63 0.37
C ASP A 9 5.35 -9.46 0.60
N GLN A 10 4.90 -9.51 1.85
CA GLN A 10 3.50 -9.26 2.19
C GLN A 10 3.05 -7.83 1.85
N ILE A 11 3.89 -6.84 2.12
CA ILE A 11 3.61 -5.44 1.74
C ILE A 11 3.48 -5.31 0.22
N VAL A 12 4.45 -5.85 -0.54
CA VAL A 12 4.42 -5.82 -2.01
C VAL A 12 3.17 -6.49 -2.56
N LYS A 13 2.80 -7.64 -2.00
CA LYS A 13 1.59 -8.36 -2.39
C LYS A 13 0.33 -7.54 -2.12
N LEU A 14 0.20 -6.95 -0.93
CA LEU A 14 -0.95 -6.10 -0.59
C LEU A 14 -1.05 -4.85 -1.48
N CYS A 15 0.08 -4.23 -1.84
CA CYS A 15 0.10 -3.14 -2.80
C CYS A 15 -0.33 -3.61 -4.20
N SER A 16 0.14 -4.77 -4.67
CA SER A 16 -0.27 -5.33 -5.95
C SER A 16 -1.77 -5.66 -6.00
N GLU A 17 -2.31 -6.20 -4.91
CA GLU A 17 -3.76 -6.42 -4.76
C GLU A 17 -4.53 -5.09 -4.79
N GLY A 18 -4.02 -4.06 -4.11
CA GLY A 18 -4.56 -2.70 -4.16
C GLY A 18 -4.65 -2.16 -5.58
N ASN A 19 -3.56 -2.22 -6.35
CA ASN A 19 -3.54 -1.79 -7.75
C ASN A 19 -4.58 -2.55 -8.59
N ALA A 20 -4.65 -3.88 -8.43
CA ALA A 20 -5.62 -4.70 -9.15
C ALA A 20 -7.07 -4.39 -8.76
N PHE A 21 -7.33 -3.85 -7.56
CA PHE A 21 -8.63 -3.33 -7.18
C PHE A 21 -8.93 -1.97 -7.84
N VAL A 22 -7.94 -1.07 -7.93
CA VAL A 22 -8.08 0.21 -8.65
C VAL A 22 -8.42 -0.04 -10.12
N GLU A 23 -7.71 -0.94 -10.80
CA GLU A 23 -7.98 -1.30 -12.20
C GLU A 23 -9.40 -1.87 -12.41
N LYS A 24 -10.02 -2.39 -11.35
CA LYS A 24 -11.39 -2.94 -11.36
C LYS A 24 -12.44 -1.93 -10.86
N GLY A 25 -12.06 -0.67 -10.61
CA GLY A 25 -12.93 0.38 -10.03
C GLY A 25 -13.39 0.09 -8.61
N LYS A 26 -12.62 -0.70 -7.85
CA LYS A 26 -12.92 -1.12 -6.48
C LYS A 26 -12.10 -0.34 -5.47
N ASP A 27 -12.13 0.98 -5.55
CA ASP A 27 -11.24 1.89 -4.81
C ASP A 27 -11.30 1.66 -3.29
N ASN A 28 -12.48 1.38 -2.73
CA ASN A 28 -12.61 1.11 -1.30
C ASN A 28 -11.78 -0.12 -0.89
N LYS A 29 -11.78 -1.18 -1.69
CA LYS A 29 -10.97 -2.38 -1.44
C LYS A 29 -9.48 -2.13 -1.68
N ALA A 30 -9.15 -1.26 -2.63
CA ALA A 30 -7.77 -0.83 -2.86
C ALA A 30 -7.23 -0.09 -1.62
N ILE A 31 -8.00 0.87 -1.10
CA ILE A 31 -7.67 1.62 0.12
C ILE A 31 -7.48 0.68 1.31
N GLU A 32 -8.38 -0.27 1.53
CA GLU A 32 -8.24 -1.27 2.60
C GLU A 32 -6.92 -2.08 2.46
N SER A 33 -6.56 -2.45 1.23
CA SER A 33 -5.33 -3.21 0.95
C SER A 33 -4.07 -2.38 1.24
N TYR A 34 -4.05 -1.11 0.85
CA TYR A 34 -2.92 -0.23 1.14
C TYR A 34 -2.80 0.14 2.62
N ILE A 35 -3.92 0.30 3.34
CA ILE A 35 -3.90 0.51 4.80
C ILE A 35 -3.35 -0.73 5.51
N ALA A 36 -3.74 -1.93 5.08
CA ALA A 36 -3.16 -3.17 5.61
C ALA A 36 -1.65 -3.26 5.32
N ALA A 37 -1.21 -2.86 4.12
CA ALA A 37 0.21 -2.78 3.79
C ALA A 37 0.95 -1.80 4.71
N LEU A 38 0.35 -0.64 5.00
CA LEU A 38 0.91 0.39 5.86
C LEU A 38 1.02 -0.06 7.32
N ASP A 39 0.03 -0.80 7.83
CA ASP A 39 0.03 -1.34 9.20
C ASP A 39 1.22 -2.30 9.42
N LEU A 40 1.56 -3.09 8.40
CA LEU A 40 2.73 -3.98 8.40
C LEU A 40 4.08 -3.24 8.39
N VAL A 41 4.11 -1.96 8.00
CA VAL A 41 5.34 -1.13 8.06
C VAL A 41 5.68 -0.73 9.51
N SER A 42 4.85 -1.08 10.50
CA SER A 42 5.02 -0.65 11.89
C SER A 42 6.31 -1.14 12.56
N LEU A 43 7.27 -0.21 12.58
CA LEU A 43 8.43 -0.01 13.49
C LEU A 43 9.66 -0.95 13.33
N PRO A 44 10.84 -0.41 12.98
CA PRO A 44 11.24 1.00 13.06
C PRO A 44 10.94 1.76 11.76
N LYS A 45 10.64 3.06 11.93
CA LYS A 45 10.34 4.07 10.89
C LYS A 45 11.52 4.36 9.93
N ASN A 46 12.36 3.38 9.63
CA ASN A 46 13.55 3.55 8.80
C ASN A 46 13.33 3.20 7.33
N ASN A 47 12.23 2.56 6.95
CA ASN A 47 11.88 2.35 5.55
C ASN A 47 10.90 3.42 5.05
N LEU A 48 11.39 4.67 5.07
CA LEU A 48 10.67 5.82 4.52
C LEU A 48 10.18 5.55 3.09
N GLU A 49 11.00 4.87 2.28
CA GLU A 49 10.69 4.55 0.88
C GLU A 49 9.41 3.71 0.72
N THR A 50 9.23 2.66 1.52
CA THR A 50 8.04 1.80 1.45
C THR A 50 6.78 2.56 1.86
N SER A 51 6.84 3.33 2.94
CA SER A 51 5.72 4.19 3.36
C SER A 51 5.38 5.22 2.28
N THR A 52 6.38 5.84 1.65
CA THR A 52 6.17 6.81 0.57
C THR A 52 5.38 6.20 -0.58
N TRP A 53 5.75 5.00 -1.04
CA TRP A 53 5.03 4.33 -2.14
C TRP A 53 3.57 4.03 -1.77
N ILE A 54 3.33 3.53 -0.56
CA ILE A 54 1.97 3.21 -0.08
C ILE A 54 1.12 4.48 0.02
N TYR A 55 1.67 5.58 0.57
CA TYR A 55 0.96 6.85 0.66
C TYR A 55 0.68 7.48 -0.71
N THR A 56 1.61 7.38 -1.66
CA THR A 56 1.38 7.82 -3.04
C THR A 56 0.24 7.04 -3.69
N ALA A 57 0.25 5.71 -3.58
CA ALA A 57 -0.81 4.87 -4.13
C ALA A 57 -2.19 5.15 -3.49
N LEU A 58 -2.23 5.38 -2.17
CA LEU A 58 -3.43 5.82 -1.47
C LEU A 58 -3.92 7.17 -2.00
N GLY A 59 -3.03 8.16 -2.13
CA GLY A 59 -3.37 9.49 -2.64
C GLY A 59 -3.97 9.42 -4.04
N ASP A 60 -3.32 8.68 -4.94
CA ASP A 60 -3.79 8.45 -6.32
C ASP A 60 -5.18 7.81 -6.33
N THR A 61 -5.38 6.77 -5.51
CA THR A 61 -6.67 6.07 -5.39
C THR A 61 -7.78 6.96 -4.83
N TYR A 62 -7.47 7.80 -3.83
CA TYR A 62 -8.45 8.75 -3.29
C TYR A 62 -8.80 9.84 -4.29
N PHE A 63 -7.83 10.33 -5.07
CA PHE A 63 -8.02 11.42 -6.01
C PHE A 63 -8.64 10.96 -7.33
N SER A 64 -8.39 9.72 -7.76
CA SER A 64 -9.01 9.12 -8.94
C SER A 64 -10.54 8.98 -8.80
N LYS A 65 -11.09 9.04 -7.58
CA LYS A 65 -12.55 9.15 -7.35
C LYS A 65 -13.16 10.50 -7.79
N TYR A 66 -12.34 11.51 -8.06
CA TYR A 66 -12.77 12.88 -8.33
C TYR A 66 -12.56 13.31 -9.79
N GLU A 67 -12.15 12.42 -10.69
CA GLU A 67 -12.05 12.64 -12.15
C GLU A 67 -13.29 12.17 -12.92
#